data_AF-A0A7X1NG47-F1
#
_entry.id   AF-A0A7X1NG47-F1
#
_cell.length_a   1.000
_cell.length_b   1.000
_cell.length_c   1.000
_cell.angle_alpha   90.00
_cell.angle_beta   90.00
_cell.angle_gamma   90.00
#
_symmetry.space_group_name_H-M   'P 1'
#
loop_
_entity.id
_entity.type
_entity.pdbx_description
1 polymer ?
#
loop_
_entity_poly.entity_id
_entity_poly.type
_entity_poly.pdbx_seq_one_letter_code
_entity_poly.pdbx_strand_id
1 'polypeptide(L)'
;MQNARSAYAAGEYSRTIQLLSHASEIDRANRSTQIEAHKLMAFSYCVTNRVSACRAEFRKILDIDPDFELSAAERGHPIWGPAFEAARRQRAAASSS
;
A
#
# COMPACT_ATOMS: atom_id res chain seq x y z
N MET A 1 -0.79 -5.43 13.61
CA MET A 1 -0.32 -6.24 12.44
C MET A 1 -0.93 -7.63 12.33
N GLN A 2 -0.81 -8.53 13.33
CA GLN A 2 -1.24 -9.93 13.19
C GLN A 2 -2.69 -10.09 12.68
N ASN A 3 -3.64 -9.38 13.29
CA ASN A 3 -5.05 -9.43 12.90
C ASN A 3 -5.27 -8.96 11.44
N ALA A 4 -4.52 -7.95 10.99
CA ALA A 4 -4.63 -7.44 9.63
C ALA A 4 -4.11 -8.45 8.59
N ARG A 5 -3.01 -9.14 8.91
CA ARG A 5 -2.48 -10.24 8.09
C ARG A 5 -3.49 -11.38 7.98
N SER A 6 -4.09 -11.78 9.11
CA SER A 6 -5.10 -12.83 9.13
C SER A 6 -6.35 -12.46 8.32
N ALA A 7 -6.86 -11.24 8.47
CA ALA A 7 -7.98 -10.74 7.67
C ALA A 7 -7.64 -10.71 6.17
N TYR A 8 -6.44 -10.25 5.81
CA TYR A 8 -5.99 -10.20 4.42
C TYR A 8 -5.89 -11.59 3.79
N ALA A 9 -5.29 -12.54 4.50
CA ALA A 9 -5.17 -13.93 4.05
C ALA A 9 -6.54 -14.62 3.88
N ALA A 10 -7.54 -14.20 4.66
CA ALA A 10 -8.93 -14.66 4.54
C ALA A 10 -9.72 -13.95 3.43
N GLY A 11 -9.13 -13.01 2.70
CA GLY A 11 -9.82 -12.21 1.68
C GLY A 11 -10.74 -11.12 2.24
N GLU A 12 -10.67 -10.84 3.55
CA GLU A 12 -11.48 -9.82 4.22
C GLU A 12 -10.89 -8.41 4.02
N TYR A 13 -10.73 -7.98 2.77
CA TYR A 13 -10.01 -6.75 2.41
C TYR A 13 -10.58 -5.48 3.07
N SER A 14 -11.90 -5.38 3.17
CA SER A 14 -12.55 -4.27 3.89
C SER A 14 -12.16 -4.24 5.37
N ARG A 15 -12.02 -5.41 6.01
CA ARG A 15 -11.59 -5.52 7.40
C ARG A 15 -10.10 -5.25 7.56
N THR A 16 -9.26 -5.69 6.63
CA THR A 16 -7.83 -5.33 6.58
C THR A 16 -7.65 -3.81 6.57
N ILE A 17 -8.42 -3.10 5.74
CA ILE A 17 -8.41 -1.64 5.69
C ILE A 17 -8.80 -1.04 7.05
N GLN A 18 -9.90 -1.50 7.65
CA GLN A 18 -10.36 -1.00 8.94
C GLN A 18 -9.32 -1.20 10.05
N LEU A 19 -8.69 -2.37 10.10
CA LEU A 19 -7.68 -2.72 11.11
C LEU A 19 -6.42 -1.86 11.00
N LEU A 20 -6.02 -1.46 9.78
CA LEU A 20 -4.79 -0.72 9.55
C LEU A 20 -5.00 0.81 9.52
N SER A 21 -6.18 1.30 9.11
CA SER A 21 -6.45 2.75 9.00
C SER A 21 -6.47 3.48 10.34
N HIS A 22 -6.69 2.76 11.45
CA HIS A 22 -6.76 3.33 12.80
C HIS A 22 -5.54 2.98 13.66
N ALA A 23 -4.58 2.24 13.12
CA ALA A 23 -3.44 1.74 13.86
C ALA A 23 -2.30 2.75 13.85
N SER A 24 -2.35 3.74 14.75
CA SER A 24 -1.29 4.73 14.95
C SER A 24 0.05 4.11 15.38
N GLU A 25 0.03 2.87 15.85
CA GLU A 25 1.22 2.05 16.10
C GLU A 25 2.02 1.74 14.83
N ILE A 26 1.41 1.78 13.64
CA ILE A 26 2.10 1.56 12.35
C ILE A 26 3.13 2.68 12.15
N ASP A 27 2.75 3.94 12.37
CA ASP A 27 3.63 5.10 12.17
C ASP A 27 4.89 5.05 13.07
N ARG A 28 4.81 4.34 14.20
CA ARG A 28 5.92 4.14 15.14
C ARG A 28 6.67 2.82 14.95
N ALA A 29 6.20 1.95 14.07
CA ALA A 29 6.83 0.67 13.80
C ALA A 29 8.11 0.84 13.00
N ASN A 30 8.92 -0.22 12.90
CA ASN A 30 10.08 -0.21 12.01
C ASN A 30 9.65 -0.09 10.53
N ARG A 31 10.59 0.36 9.68
CA ARG A 31 10.38 0.58 8.24
C ARG A 31 9.72 -0.60 7.53
N SER A 32 10.19 -1.83 7.76
CA SER A 32 9.63 -3.03 7.13
C SER A 32 8.15 -3.23 7.48
N THR A 33 7.78 -2.97 8.74
CA THR A 33 6.40 -3.13 9.22
C THR A 33 5.49 -2.06 8.63
N GLN A 34 5.98 -0.82 8.52
CA GLN A 34 5.24 0.27 7.87
C GLN A 34 4.97 -0.04 6.39
N ILE A 35 6.01 -0.45 5.65
CA ILE A 35 5.88 -0.81 4.23
C ILE A 35 4.88 -1.94 4.05
N GLU A 36 4.96 -2.99 4.88
CA GLU A 36 4.02 -4.10 4.80
C GLU A 36 2.57 -3.65 5.06
N ALA A 37 2.34 -2.83 6.10
CA ALA A 37 1.00 -2.34 6.42
C ALA A 37 0.39 -1.54 5.25
N HIS A 38 1.13 -0.59 4.71
CA HIS A 38 0.68 0.20 3.55
C HIS A 38 0.48 -0.68 2.32
N LYS A 39 1.30 -1.73 2.12
CA LYS A 39 1.14 -2.66 1.01
C LYS A 39 -0.15 -3.47 1.12
N LEU A 40 -0.47 -3.98 2.31
CA LEU A 40 -1.74 -4.68 2.56
C LEU A 40 -2.95 -3.75 2.34
N MET A 41 -2.88 -2.50 2.82
CA MET A 41 -3.94 -1.51 2.61
C MET A 41 -4.09 -1.15 1.13
N ALA A 42 -2.98 -0.90 0.43
CA ALA A 42 -3.01 -0.60 -0.99
C ALA A 42 -3.74 -1.72 -1.74
N PHE A 43 -3.43 -3.00 -1.46
CA PHE A 43 -3.98 -4.10 -2.27
C PHE A 43 -5.46 -4.21 -2.00
N SER A 44 -5.82 -4.16 -0.73
CA SER A 44 -7.19 -4.16 -0.26
C SER A 44 -8.01 -3.03 -0.89
N TYR A 45 -7.46 -1.82 -1.02
CA TYR A 45 -8.13 -0.72 -1.72
C TYR A 45 -8.25 -0.96 -3.23
N CYS A 46 -7.21 -1.49 -3.87
CA CYS A 46 -7.21 -1.78 -5.29
C CYS A 46 -8.31 -2.81 -5.65
N VAL A 47 -8.41 -3.91 -4.91
CA VAL A 47 -9.40 -4.98 -5.18
C VAL A 47 -10.82 -4.64 -4.71
N THR A 48 -10.99 -3.59 -3.91
CA THR A 48 -12.30 -3.04 -3.52
C THR A 48 -12.72 -1.84 -4.37
N ASN A 49 -12.09 -1.65 -5.54
CA ASN A 49 -12.37 -0.58 -6.51
C ASN A 49 -12.16 0.85 -5.97
N ARG A 50 -11.31 1.03 -4.95
CA ARG A 50 -10.94 2.32 -4.35
C ARG A 50 -9.56 2.76 -4.82
N VAL A 51 -9.39 2.90 -6.15
CA VAL A 51 -8.08 3.09 -6.79
C VAL A 51 -7.34 4.34 -6.32
N SER A 52 -8.04 5.44 -6.02
CA SER A 52 -7.40 6.66 -5.49
C SER A 52 -6.70 6.41 -4.15
N ALA A 53 -7.37 5.72 -3.22
CA ALA A 53 -6.80 5.31 -1.94
C ALA A 53 -5.66 4.30 -2.12
N CYS A 54 -5.79 3.36 -3.06
CA CYS A 54 -4.71 2.44 -3.41
C CYS A 54 -3.41 3.19 -3.79
N ARG A 55 -3.51 4.20 -4.67
CA ARG A 55 -2.36 5.03 -5.06
C ARG A 55 -1.80 5.83 -3.88
N ALA A 56 -2.66 6.34 -2.99
CA ALA A 56 -2.24 7.08 -1.82
C ALA A 56 -1.39 6.23 -0.87
N GLU A 57 -1.78 4.97 -0.64
CA GLU A 57 -0.98 4.04 0.19
C GLU A 57 0.37 3.71 -0.46
N PHE A 58 0.44 3.54 -1.79
CA PHE A 58 1.72 3.40 -2.47
C PHE A 58 2.64 4.62 -2.34
N ARG A 59 2.07 5.83 -2.35
CA ARG A 59 2.86 7.04 -2.15
C ARG A 59 3.50 7.06 -0.76
N LYS A 60 2.77 6.65 0.28
CA LYS A 60 3.34 6.51 1.64
C LYS A 60 4.50 5.50 1.66
N ILE A 61 4.38 4.37 0.97
CA ILE A 61 5.49 3.41 0.83
C ILE A 61 6.71 4.09 0.20
N LEU A 62 6.53 4.84 -0.89
CA LEU A 62 7.62 5.51 -1.58
C LEU A 62 8.21 6.69 -0.79
N ASP A 63 7.44 7.31 0.09
CA ASP A 63 7.93 8.34 1.02
C ASP A 63 8.82 7.72 2.12
N ILE A 64 8.51 6.50 2.56
CA ILE A 64 9.32 5.70 3.50
C ILE A 64 10.56 5.11 2.80
N ASP A 65 10.38 4.65 1.56
CA ASP A 65 11.38 3.94 0.76
C ASP A 65 11.33 4.40 -0.71
N PRO A 66 12.15 5.41 -1.07
CA PRO A 66 12.19 5.96 -2.42
C PRO A 66 12.50 4.94 -3.53
N ASP A 67 13.22 3.87 -3.19
CA ASP A 67 13.70 2.83 -4.10
C ASP A 67 12.82 1.57 -4.06
N PHE A 68 11.69 1.62 -3.35
CA PHE A 68 10.77 0.50 -3.26
C PHE A 68 10.26 0.09 -4.63
N GLU A 69 10.31 -1.22 -4.90
CA GLU A 69 9.82 -1.82 -6.13
C GLU A 69 8.86 -2.97 -5.81
N LEU A 70 7.82 -3.09 -6.65
CA LEU A 70 6.96 -4.26 -6.62
C LEU A 70 7.70 -5.50 -7.13
N SER A 71 7.34 -6.68 -6.64
CA SER A 71 7.80 -7.95 -7.22
C SER A 71 7.24 -8.15 -8.64
N ALA A 72 7.82 -9.08 -9.41
CA ALA A 72 7.35 -9.37 -10.77
C ALA A 72 5.88 -9.82 -10.82
N ALA A 73 5.47 -10.67 -9.86
CA ALA A 73 4.08 -11.14 -9.75
C ALA A 73 3.11 -9.98 -9.47
N GLU A 74 3.51 -9.05 -8.60
CA GLU A 74 2.72 -7.88 -8.24
C GLU A 74 2.55 -6.90 -9.40
N ARG A 75 3.64 -6.60 -10.12
CA ARG A 75 3.58 -5.71 -11.29
C ARG A 75 2.65 -6.22 -12.38
N GLY A 76 2.50 -7.53 -12.51
CA GLY A 76 1.61 -8.17 -13.50
C GLY A 76 0.11 -8.01 -13.19
N HIS A 77 -0.28 -7.59 -11.99
CA HIS A 77 -1.70 -7.47 -11.64
C HIS A 77 -2.34 -6.21 -12.25
N PRO A 78 -3.50 -6.33 -12.95
CA PRO A 78 -4.00 -5.31 -13.87
C PRO A 78 -4.39 -3.98 -13.24
N ILE A 79 -4.71 -3.96 -11.93
CA ILE A 79 -5.06 -2.71 -11.20
C ILE A 79 -3.88 -2.23 -10.35
N TRP A 80 -3.11 -3.17 -9.82
CA TRP A 80 -2.11 -2.93 -8.76
C TRP A 80 -0.83 -2.34 -9.33
N GLY A 81 -0.29 -2.95 -10.39
CA GLY A 81 0.90 -2.44 -11.09
C GLY A 81 0.68 -1.01 -11.61
N PRO A 82 -0.40 -0.74 -12.36
CA PRO A 82 -0.69 0.62 -12.82
C PRO A 82 -0.97 1.64 -11.70
N ALA A 83 -1.51 1.20 -10.56
CA ALA A 83 -1.68 2.05 -9.38
C ALA A 83 -0.33 2.48 -8.81
N PHE A 84 0.59 1.53 -8.61
CA PHE A 84 1.94 1.79 -8.13
C PHE A 84 2.71 2.73 -9.07
N GLU A 85 2.73 2.43 -10.38
CA GLU A 85 3.47 3.26 -11.35
C GLU A 85 2.96 4.70 -11.40
N ALA A 86 1.65 4.91 -11.26
CA ALA A 86 1.11 6.27 -11.17
C ALA A 86 1.56 6.98 -9.88
N ALA A 87 1.57 6.29 -8.74
CA ALA A 87 2.06 6.86 -7.48
C ALA A 87 3.55 7.24 -7.58
N ARG A 88 4.37 6.38 -8.21
CA ARG A 88 5.79 6.63 -8.46
C ARG A 88 6.01 7.86 -9.33
N ARG A 89 5.29 7.99 -10.45
CA ARG A 89 5.34 9.19 -11.31
C ARG A 89 4.92 10.46 -10.59
N GLN A 90 3.83 10.41 -9.81
CA GLN A 90 3.34 11.58 -9.07
C GLN A 90 4.35 12.08 -8.05
N ARG A 91 4.99 11.16 -7.31
CA ARG A 91 6.02 11.51 -6.33
C ARG A 91 7.25 12.11 -7.00
N ALA A 92 7.73 11.51 -8.10
CA ALA A 92 8.86 12.04 -8.85
C ALA A 92 8.61 13.48 -9.37
N ALA A 93 7.39 13.76 -9.85
CA ALA A 93 7.01 15.11 -10.27
C ALA A 93 7.03 16.11 -9.09
N ALA A 94 6.53 15.71 -7.92
CA ALA A 94 6.52 16.54 -6.72
C ALA A 94 7.92 16.83 -6.16
N SER A 95 8.88 15.91 -6.34
CA SER A 95 10.28 16.11 -5.94
C SER A 95 11.07 17.00 -6.90
N SER A 96 10.53 17.33 -8.07
CA SER A 96 11.18 18.12 -9.12
C SER A 96 10.69 19.57 -9.20
N SER A 97 9.78 19.96 -8.30
CA SER A 97 9.17 21.30 -8.20
C SER A 97 9.68 22.03 -6.97
#